data_AF-A0A849S7C1-F1
#
_entry.id   AF-A0A849S7C1-F1
#
_cell.length_a   1.000
_cell.length_b   1.000
_cell.length_c   1.000
_cell.angle_alpha   90.00
_cell.angle_beta   90.00
_cell.angle_gamma   90.00
#
_symmetry.space_group_name_H-M   'P 1'
#
loop_
_entity.id
_entity.type
_entity.pdbx_description
1 polymer ?
#
loop_
_entity_poly.entity_id
_entity_poly.type
_entity_poly.pdbx_seq_one_letter_code
_entity_poly.pdbx_strand_id
1 'polypeptide(L)'
;MNSKKISCLLLLGLLLSNGVKADGEFVVKDIQVKGLQRISLGTVFNYLPVNVGERFSLENVSPAIKALFKTGFFKDVSIEREGSTLIINVVERPSIAKIIFEGNKDLSKDDLTKALDKIGLSEGKIFDRQVLDKVEQELTRQYLSHGKYGLKIKTDVSKLTRNRVGIHINISEGRVTKIKQINIVGNNAFPDKTLLGNFELSTSNLLSFYTKNDQYSKQKLSADLETLRSYYLDRGYINFSVESTQVAITPDKKDIYVTVNVKEGDIYKLSKVKLAGILVVAP
;
A
#
# COMPACT_ATOMS: atom_id res chain seq x y z
N MET A 1 2.30 80.82 -54.40
CA MET A 1 1.30 79.77 -54.11
C MET A 1 1.99 78.42 -54.26
N ASN A 2 1.64 77.44 -53.42
CA ASN A 2 2.14 76.06 -53.30
C ASN A 2 3.32 75.76 -52.36
N SER A 3 2.89 75.41 -51.14
CA SER A 3 3.03 74.08 -50.51
C SER A 3 4.43 73.58 -50.09
N LYS A 4 4.67 73.83 -48.78
CA LYS A 4 5.55 73.17 -47.81
C LYS A 4 5.18 71.68 -47.66
N LYS A 5 5.95 70.76 -47.09
CA LYS A 5 7.33 70.58 -46.59
C LYS A 5 7.31 69.11 -46.15
N ILE A 6 8.34 68.33 -46.48
CA ILE A 6 8.56 66.98 -45.94
C ILE A 6 9.90 67.02 -45.21
N SER A 7 9.94 66.59 -43.94
CA SER A 7 10.83 65.53 -43.45
C SER A 7 11.12 65.63 -41.93
N CYS A 8 10.99 64.48 -41.27
CA CYS A 8 11.67 63.96 -40.08
C CYS A 8 11.94 64.82 -38.82
N LEU A 9 11.29 64.47 -37.71
CA LEU A 9 11.83 64.41 -36.33
C LEU A 9 10.85 63.57 -35.47
N LEU A 10 11.15 62.31 -35.11
CA LEU A 10 11.73 61.82 -33.84
C LEU A 10 10.94 62.13 -32.55
N LEU A 11 10.71 61.04 -31.80
CA LEU A 11 10.62 60.88 -30.33
C LEU A 11 9.24 60.77 -29.63
N LEU A 12 9.14 59.65 -28.89
CA LEU A 12 8.52 59.50 -27.57
C LEU A 12 7.07 58.97 -27.47
N GLY A 13 6.83 57.79 -28.02
CA GLY A 13 5.75 56.91 -27.54
C GLY A 13 6.14 56.24 -26.23
N LEU A 14 5.98 56.98 -25.12
CA LEU A 14 6.24 56.51 -23.77
C LEU A 14 5.31 55.35 -23.39
N LEU A 15 5.93 54.25 -23.00
CA LEU A 15 5.44 53.15 -22.18
C LEU A 15 4.21 53.49 -21.32
N LEU A 16 3.03 53.06 -21.76
CA LEU A 16 1.95 52.68 -20.86
C LEU A 16 1.94 51.16 -20.78
N SER A 17 2.97 50.60 -20.13
CA SER A 17 2.86 49.29 -19.51
C SER A 17 1.81 49.43 -18.40
N ASN A 18 0.54 49.22 -18.76
CA ASN A 18 -0.48 48.89 -17.78
C ASN A 18 0.00 47.61 -17.11
N GLY A 19 0.61 47.75 -15.95
CA GLY A 19 0.83 46.62 -15.05
C GLY A 19 -0.53 45.97 -14.88
N VAL A 20 -0.65 44.75 -15.39
CA VAL A 20 -1.78 43.88 -15.09
C VAL A 20 -1.75 43.72 -13.58
N LYS A 21 -2.51 44.55 -12.86
CA LYS A 21 -2.79 44.32 -11.45
C LYS A 21 -3.60 43.03 -11.45
N ALA A 22 -2.95 41.95 -11.06
CA ALA A 22 -3.63 40.72 -10.72
C ALA A 22 -4.63 41.07 -9.60
N ASP A 23 -5.91 41.18 -9.95
CA ASP A 23 -7.04 41.36 -9.03
C ASP A 23 -7.34 40.06 -8.26
N GLY A 24 -6.26 39.35 -7.90
CA GLY A 24 -6.29 37.97 -7.38
C GLY A 24 -6.22 37.90 -5.86
N GLU A 25 -5.95 39.01 -5.17
CA GLU A 25 -5.88 39.07 -3.71
C GLU A 25 -7.07 39.82 -3.14
N PHE A 26 -7.62 39.32 -2.04
CA PHE A 26 -8.64 40.03 -1.27
C PHE A 26 -8.44 39.82 0.21
N VAL A 27 -9.01 40.72 1.01
CA VAL A 27 -9.06 40.56 2.47
C VAL A 27 -10.31 39.78 2.81
N VAL A 28 -10.13 38.66 3.50
CA VAL A 28 -11.25 37.80 3.94
C VAL A 28 -12.00 38.51 5.05
N LYS A 29 -13.25 38.90 4.81
CA LYS A 29 -14.12 39.53 5.83
C LYS A 29 -15.00 38.53 6.56
N ASP A 30 -15.29 37.41 5.94
CA ASP A 30 -16.15 36.36 6.47
C ASP A 30 -15.76 35.00 5.86
N ILE A 31 -15.95 33.92 6.61
CA ILE A 31 -15.71 32.55 6.14
C ILE A 31 -16.96 31.73 6.42
N GLN A 32 -17.59 31.24 5.36
CA GLN A 32 -18.78 30.40 5.45
C GLN A 32 -18.44 28.97 5.05
N VAL A 33 -18.83 28.01 5.88
CA VAL A 33 -18.65 26.59 5.57
C VAL A 33 -20.00 25.94 5.31
N LYS A 34 -20.13 25.29 4.15
CA LYS A 34 -21.35 24.59 3.71
C LYS A 34 -21.09 23.09 3.60
N GLY A 35 -22.09 22.28 3.92
CA GLY A 35 -22.04 20.82 3.78
C GLY A 35 -21.57 20.04 5.01
N LEU A 36 -21.33 20.72 6.13
CA LEU A 36 -21.13 20.09 7.43
C LEU A 36 -22.41 19.41 7.91
N GLN A 37 -22.26 18.26 8.54
CA GLN A 37 -23.35 17.48 9.13
C GLN A 37 -23.01 17.06 10.56
N ARG A 38 -21.85 16.44 10.77
CA ARG A 38 -21.42 15.96 12.09
C ARG A 38 -20.19 16.71 12.61
N ILE A 39 -19.39 17.27 11.72
CA ILE A 39 -18.17 17.97 12.07
C ILE A 39 -18.51 19.39 12.48
N SER A 40 -17.95 19.83 13.61
CA SER A 40 -18.18 21.17 14.11
C SER A 40 -17.51 22.21 13.21
N LEU A 41 -18.14 23.39 13.08
CA LEU A 41 -17.57 24.50 12.33
C LEU A 41 -16.17 24.90 12.86
N GLY A 42 -15.99 24.90 14.19
CA GLY A 42 -14.70 25.21 14.82
C GLY A 42 -13.58 24.24 14.44
N THR A 43 -13.91 22.98 14.14
CA THR A 43 -12.93 22.02 13.62
C THR A 43 -12.38 22.48 12.27
N VAL A 44 -13.23 22.98 11.37
CA VAL A 44 -12.79 23.46 10.06
C VAL A 44 -11.89 24.68 10.22
N PHE A 45 -12.26 25.64 11.07
CA PHE A 45 -11.44 26.83 11.34
C PHE A 45 -10.08 26.50 11.96
N ASN A 46 -9.99 25.50 12.83
CA ASN A 46 -8.72 25.10 13.43
C ASN A 46 -7.71 24.54 12.41
N TYR A 47 -8.17 23.94 11.30
CA TYR A 47 -7.30 23.34 10.28
C TYR A 47 -7.15 24.20 9.02
N LEU A 48 -7.97 25.24 8.87
CA LEU A 48 -7.89 26.16 7.74
C LEU A 48 -6.72 27.12 7.96
N PRO A 49 -5.72 27.17 7.04
CA PRO A 49 -4.56 28.05 7.17
C PRO A 49 -4.89 29.49 6.73
N VAL A 50 -6.07 30.00 7.12
CA VAL A 50 -6.58 31.32 6.78
C VAL A 50 -7.53 31.79 7.87
N ASN A 51 -7.33 33.01 8.34
CA ASN A 51 -8.22 33.66 9.29
C ASN A 51 -8.98 34.84 8.67
N VAL A 52 -10.09 35.22 9.30
CA VAL A 52 -10.78 36.47 8.98
C VAL A 52 -9.83 37.66 9.25
N GLY A 53 -9.73 38.56 8.28
CA GLY A 53 -8.83 39.71 8.28
C GLY A 53 -7.53 39.48 7.51
N GLU A 54 -7.21 38.24 7.13
CA GLU A 54 -6.01 37.93 6.33
C GLU A 54 -6.23 38.16 4.83
N ARG A 55 -5.11 38.36 4.11
CA ARG A 55 -5.11 38.40 2.64
C ARG A 55 -5.15 36.98 2.11
N PHE A 56 -6.05 36.71 1.19
CA PHE A 56 -6.20 35.44 0.52
C PHE A 56 -6.08 35.61 -0.99
N SER A 57 -5.26 34.78 -1.61
CA SER A 57 -5.05 34.73 -3.06
C SER A 57 -5.30 33.33 -3.61
N LEU A 58 -5.28 33.18 -4.94
CA LEU A 58 -5.35 31.87 -5.59
C LEU A 58 -4.24 30.91 -5.15
N GLU A 59 -3.09 31.43 -4.71
CA GLU A 59 -1.97 30.62 -4.23
C GLU A 59 -2.29 29.95 -2.88
N ASN A 60 -3.17 30.56 -2.07
CA ASN A 60 -3.60 30.02 -0.78
C ASN A 60 -4.67 28.92 -0.90
N VAL A 61 -5.38 28.83 -2.04
CA VAL A 61 -6.47 27.85 -2.26
C VAL A 61 -5.94 26.42 -2.15
N SER A 62 -4.86 26.11 -2.86
CA SER A 62 -4.30 24.75 -2.88
C SER A 62 -3.79 24.29 -1.49
N PRO A 63 -3.01 25.09 -0.74
CA PRO A 63 -2.65 24.79 0.65
C PRO A 63 -3.86 24.59 1.56
N ALA A 64 -4.89 25.45 1.46
CA ALA A 64 -6.09 25.35 2.29
C ALA A 64 -6.88 24.05 2.02
N ILE A 65 -7.11 23.73 0.75
CA ILE A 65 -7.74 22.47 0.34
C ILE A 65 -6.91 21.29 0.85
N LYS A 66 -5.59 21.29 0.65
CA LYS A 66 -4.69 20.23 1.14
C LYS A 66 -4.73 20.07 2.66
N ALA A 67 -4.78 21.16 3.42
CA ALA A 67 -4.86 21.13 4.88
C ALA A 67 -6.15 20.44 5.35
N LEU A 68 -7.29 20.79 4.75
CA LEU A 68 -8.58 20.17 5.05
C LEU A 68 -8.63 18.70 4.61
N PHE A 69 -8.12 18.34 3.44
CA PHE A 69 -8.04 16.95 2.99
C PHE A 69 -7.15 16.09 3.90
N LYS A 70 -6.03 16.63 4.39
CA LYS A 70 -5.08 15.93 5.28
C LYS A 70 -5.71 15.49 6.60
N THR A 71 -6.79 16.15 7.03
CA THR A 71 -7.55 15.73 8.23
C THR A 71 -8.22 14.36 8.05
N GLY A 72 -8.48 13.94 6.81
CA GLY A 72 -9.23 12.71 6.49
C GLY A 72 -10.75 12.84 6.72
N PHE A 73 -11.25 14.01 7.06
CA PHE A 73 -12.66 14.25 7.39
C PHE A 73 -13.56 14.40 6.16
N PHE A 74 -12.98 14.90 5.07
CA PHE A 74 -13.74 15.29 3.88
C PHE A 74 -13.36 14.40 2.70
N LYS A 75 -14.37 14.03 1.91
CA LYS A 75 -14.18 13.33 0.63
C LYS A 75 -13.94 14.32 -0.51
N ASP A 76 -14.46 15.53 -0.35
CA ASP A 76 -14.39 16.61 -1.33
C ASP A 76 -14.40 17.95 -0.60
N VAL A 77 -13.62 18.90 -1.11
CA VAL A 77 -13.45 20.26 -0.57
C VAL A 77 -13.28 21.20 -1.74
N SER A 78 -14.18 22.17 -1.88
CA SER A 78 -14.02 23.29 -2.81
C SER A 78 -14.07 24.61 -2.06
N ILE A 79 -13.36 25.60 -2.60
CA ILE A 79 -13.27 26.94 -2.05
C ILE A 79 -13.70 27.90 -3.15
N GLU A 80 -14.68 28.73 -2.83
CA GLU A 80 -15.26 29.74 -3.69
C GLU A 80 -15.12 31.11 -3.02
N ARG A 81 -15.09 32.16 -3.83
CA ARG A 81 -15.07 33.56 -3.36
C ARG A 81 -16.36 34.23 -3.79
N GLU A 82 -17.08 34.81 -2.83
CA GLU A 82 -18.22 35.69 -3.08
C GLU A 82 -17.92 37.07 -2.48
N GLY A 83 -17.49 38.01 -3.32
CA GLY A 83 -17.08 39.35 -2.87
C GLY A 83 -15.85 39.31 -1.94
N SER A 84 -16.07 39.53 -0.64
CA SER A 84 -15.04 39.44 0.42
C SER A 84 -15.24 38.22 1.34
N THR A 85 -16.18 37.33 1.01
CA THR A 85 -16.49 36.12 1.79
C THR A 85 -15.87 34.90 1.13
N LEU A 86 -15.21 34.07 1.94
CA LEU A 86 -14.69 32.78 1.51
C LEU A 86 -15.75 31.71 1.79
N ILE A 87 -16.21 31.02 0.76
CA ILE A 87 -17.18 29.93 0.86
C ILE A 87 -16.43 28.61 0.73
N ILE A 88 -16.47 27.80 1.77
CA ILE A 88 -15.84 26.48 1.81
C ILE A 88 -16.96 25.45 1.71
N ASN A 89 -17.10 24.83 0.55
CA ASN A 89 -18.02 23.72 0.38
C ASN A 89 -17.27 22.43 0.71
N VAL A 90 -17.78 21.66 1.67
CA VAL A 90 -17.20 20.38 2.05
C VAL A 90 -18.21 19.27 1.88
N VAL A 91 -17.72 18.07 1.58
CA VAL A 91 -18.52 16.87 1.68
C VAL A 91 -17.85 15.91 2.66
N GLU A 92 -18.48 15.71 3.81
CA GLU A 92 -17.98 14.83 4.85
C GLU A 92 -17.87 13.38 4.37
N ARG A 93 -16.81 12.69 4.81
CA ARG A 93 -16.71 11.24 4.70
C ARG A 93 -17.70 10.57 5.65
N PRO A 94 -18.35 9.47 5.25
CA PRO A 94 -19.26 8.77 6.13
C PRO A 94 -18.51 8.08 7.27
N SER A 95 -19.18 7.87 8.41
CA SER A 95 -18.64 7.02 9.47
C SER A 95 -19.10 5.56 9.32
N ILE A 96 -18.29 4.64 9.83
CA ILE A 96 -18.56 3.20 9.80
C ILE A 96 -19.58 2.88 10.88
N ALA A 97 -20.77 2.43 10.49
CA ALA A 97 -21.81 2.04 11.44
C ALA A 97 -21.63 0.63 11.96
N LYS A 98 -21.23 -0.30 11.08
CA LYS A 98 -21.09 -1.72 11.40
C LYS A 98 -20.16 -2.42 10.42
N ILE A 99 -19.37 -3.36 10.92
CA ILE A 99 -18.57 -4.28 10.09
C ILE A 99 -19.08 -5.71 10.32
N ILE A 100 -19.48 -6.37 9.24
CA ILE A 100 -19.97 -7.75 9.26
C ILE A 100 -18.98 -8.62 8.49
N PHE A 101 -18.60 -9.74 9.09
CA PHE A 101 -17.79 -10.78 8.47
C PHE A 101 -18.62 -12.03 8.31
N GLU A 102 -18.57 -12.63 7.13
CA GLU A 102 -19.21 -13.91 6.83
C GLU A 102 -18.19 -14.85 6.18
N GLY A 103 -18.27 -16.13 6.55
CA GLY A 103 -17.44 -17.19 5.95
C GLY A 103 -15.99 -17.28 6.48
N ASN A 104 -15.60 -16.46 7.45
CA ASN A 104 -14.34 -16.60 8.18
C ASN A 104 -14.42 -17.76 9.19
N LYS A 105 -13.79 -18.89 8.85
CA LYS A 105 -13.68 -20.11 9.67
C LYS A 105 -12.27 -20.28 10.24
N ASP A 106 -11.23 -19.96 9.47
CA ASP A 106 -9.82 -20.07 9.89
C ASP A 106 -9.38 -18.92 10.80
N LEU A 107 -9.94 -17.72 10.59
CA LEU A 107 -9.66 -16.53 11.40
C LEU A 107 -10.89 -16.15 12.23
N SER A 108 -10.68 -16.00 13.54
CA SER A 108 -11.76 -15.61 14.44
C SER A 108 -12.23 -14.19 14.15
N LYS A 109 -13.52 -13.93 14.38
CA LYS A 109 -14.10 -12.59 14.17
C LYS A 109 -13.45 -11.54 15.08
N ASP A 110 -13.06 -11.93 16.29
CA ASP A 110 -12.39 -11.06 17.25
C ASP A 110 -10.99 -10.66 16.76
N ASP A 111 -10.19 -11.63 16.29
CA ASP A 111 -8.86 -11.36 15.75
C ASP A 111 -8.92 -10.46 14.51
N LEU A 112 -9.89 -10.71 13.61
CA LEU A 112 -10.14 -9.85 12.47
C LEU A 112 -10.49 -8.43 12.92
N THR A 113 -11.43 -8.28 13.86
CA THR A 113 -11.85 -6.97 14.35
C THR A 113 -10.69 -6.20 14.98
N LYS A 114 -9.88 -6.86 15.81
CA LYS A 114 -8.68 -6.26 16.43
C LYS A 114 -7.63 -5.87 15.39
N ALA A 115 -7.42 -6.69 14.36
CA ALA A 115 -6.49 -6.40 13.28
C ALA A 115 -6.96 -5.19 12.46
N LEU A 116 -8.25 -5.11 12.12
CA LEU A 116 -8.81 -3.99 11.38
C LEU A 116 -8.75 -2.68 12.17
N ASP A 117 -9.00 -2.73 13.47
CA ASP A 117 -8.96 -1.54 14.32
C ASP A 117 -7.57 -0.88 14.35
N LYS A 118 -6.50 -1.70 14.39
CA LYS A 118 -5.11 -1.23 14.31
C LYS A 118 -4.79 -0.50 13.00
N ILE A 119 -5.49 -0.82 11.93
CA ILE A 119 -5.32 -0.22 10.59
C ILE A 119 -6.27 0.97 10.40
N GLY A 120 -7.11 1.28 11.41
CA GLY A 120 -8.03 2.41 11.39
C GLY A 120 -9.42 2.08 10.84
N LEU A 121 -9.73 0.80 10.62
CA LEU A 121 -11.03 0.35 10.13
C LEU A 121 -11.85 -0.28 11.27
N SER A 122 -12.64 0.53 11.97
CA SER A 122 -13.52 0.05 13.05
C SER A 122 -14.80 0.86 13.16
N GLU A 123 -15.78 0.30 13.85
CA GLU A 123 -17.08 0.95 14.05
C GLU A 123 -16.90 2.31 14.76
N GLY A 124 -17.60 3.33 14.27
CA GLY A 124 -17.48 4.72 14.74
C GLY A 124 -16.39 5.54 14.06
N LYS A 125 -15.37 4.92 13.47
CA LYS A 125 -14.32 5.64 12.71
C LYS A 125 -14.83 6.12 11.35
N ILE A 126 -14.08 7.04 10.75
CA ILE A 126 -14.37 7.57 9.42
C ILE A 126 -14.03 6.49 8.39
N PHE A 127 -14.92 6.30 7.42
CA PHE A 127 -14.70 5.37 6.33
C PHE A 127 -13.72 5.96 5.32
N ASP A 128 -12.67 5.20 5.03
CA ASP A 128 -11.75 5.43 3.93
C ASP A 128 -11.69 4.19 3.03
N ARG A 129 -12.01 4.38 1.75
CA ARG A 129 -11.96 3.31 0.76
C ARG A 129 -10.55 2.75 0.60
N GLN A 130 -9.52 3.59 0.64
CA GLN A 130 -8.13 3.16 0.51
C GLN A 130 -7.70 2.28 1.69
N VAL A 131 -8.23 2.55 2.89
CA VAL A 131 -7.98 1.71 4.07
C VAL A 131 -8.67 0.36 3.91
N LEU A 132 -9.92 0.33 3.41
CA LEU A 132 -10.64 -0.92 3.12
C LEU A 132 -9.91 -1.77 2.08
N ASP A 133 -9.41 -1.16 1.00
CA ASP A 133 -8.70 -1.90 -0.06
C ASP A 133 -7.36 -2.47 0.47
N LYS A 134 -6.63 -1.73 1.32
CA LYS A 134 -5.44 -2.25 2.02
C LYS A 134 -5.76 -3.41 2.94
N VAL A 135 -6.87 -3.32 3.67
CA VAL A 135 -7.36 -4.39 4.53
C VAL A 135 -7.65 -5.66 3.72
N GLU A 136 -8.30 -5.54 2.56
CA GLU A 136 -8.57 -6.67 1.68
C GLU A 136 -7.28 -7.35 1.20
N GLN A 137 -6.25 -6.58 0.89
CA GLN A 137 -4.93 -7.10 0.51
C GLN A 137 -4.22 -7.82 1.66
N GLU A 138 -4.24 -7.27 2.88
CA GLU A 138 -3.62 -7.90 4.04
C GLU A 138 -4.38 -9.17 4.48
N LEU A 139 -5.72 -9.15 4.46
CA LEU A 139 -6.53 -10.35 4.67
C LEU A 139 -6.19 -11.42 3.63
N THR A 140 -6.11 -11.03 2.35
CA THR A 140 -5.70 -11.94 1.29
C THR A 140 -4.33 -12.55 1.58
N ARG A 141 -3.33 -11.73 1.92
CA ARG A 141 -1.99 -12.20 2.27
C ARG A 141 -2.01 -13.20 3.43
N GLN A 142 -2.80 -12.93 4.48
CA GLN A 142 -2.89 -13.80 5.64
C GLN A 142 -3.53 -15.16 5.31
N TYR A 143 -4.61 -15.18 4.54
CA TYR A 143 -5.22 -16.44 4.12
C TYR A 143 -4.31 -17.23 3.18
N LEU A 144 -3.59 -16.55 2.27
CA LEU A 144 -2.62 -17.20 1.40
C LEU A 144 -1.43 -17.80 2.18
N SER A 145 -0.98 -17.14 3.26
CA SER A 145 0.09 -17.70 4.11
C SER A 145 -0.35 -18.95 4.88
N HIS A 146 -1.66 -19.13 5.10
CA HIS A 146 -2.29 -20.34 5.63
C HIS A 146 -2.60 -21.39 4.54
N GLY A 147 -2.12 -21.20 3.31
CA GLY A 147 -2.31 -22.14 2.21
C GLY A 147 -3.69 -22.08 1.53
N LYS A 148 -4.49 -21.03 1.74
CA LYS A 148 -5.83 -20.89 1.14
C LYS A 148 -5.81 -20.21 -0.24
N TYR A 149 -5.21 -20.84 -1.25
CA TYR A 149 -5.15 -20.24 -2.61
C TYR A 149 -6.50 -20.24 -3.33
N GLY A 150 -7.46 -21.03 -2.84
CA GLY A 150 -8.87 -21.02 -3.21
C GLY A 150 -9.66 -19.77 -2.76
N LEU A 151 -9.04 -18.88 -1.98
CA LEU A 151 -9.68 -17.72 -1.37
C LEU A 151 -10.37 -16.81 -2.40
N LYS A 152 -11.57 -16.36 -2.04
CA LYS A 152 -12.26 -15.22 -2.65
C LYS A 152 -12.80 -14.33 -1.55
N ILE A 153 -12.45 -13.04 -1.58
CA ILE A 153 -13.00 -12.02 -0.69
C ILE A 153 -13.87 -11.10 -1.53
N LYS A 154 -15.05 -10.73 -1.02
CA LYS A 154 -15.91 -9.70 -1.59
C LYS A 154 -16.25 -8.69 -0.50
N THR A 155 -16.07 -7.42 -0.81
CA THR A 155 -16.32 -6.31 0.11
C THR A 155 -17.46 -5.42 -0.42
N ASP A 156 -18.60 -5.44 0.28
CA ASP A 156 -19.77 -4.64 -0.06
C ASP A 156 -19.91 -3.47 0.92
N VAL A 157 -20.01 -2.25 0.37
CA VAL A 157 -20.18 -1.02 1.16
C VAL A 157 -21.58 -0.47 0.90
N SER A 158 -22.45 -0.58 1.90
CA SER A 158 -23.83 -0.08 1.83
C SER A 158 -23.93 1.29 2.49
N LYS A 159 -24.59 2.24 1.82
CA LYS A 159 -24.88 3.56 2.40
C LYS A 159 -26.05 3.43 3.38
N LEU A 160 -25.93 4.08 4.52
CA LEU A 160 -26.93 4.10 5.59
C LEU A 160 -27.37 5.54 5.87
N THR A 161 -28.44 5.68 6.65
CA THR A 161 -28.93 6.99 7.09
C THR A 161 -27.90 7.72 7.95
N ARG A 162 -27.96 9.06 7.91
CA ARG A 162 -27.10 9.99 8.66
C ARG A 162 -25.62 9.94 8.27
N ASN A 163 -25.33 9.86 6.96
CA ASN A 163 -23.98 9.80 6.38
C ASN A 163 -23.11 8.70 7.01
N ARG A 164 -23.62 7.48 7.00
CA ARG A 164 -22.92 6.30 7.52
C ARG A 164 -22.82 5.22 6.47
N VAL A 165 -21.90 4.28 6.68
CA VAL A 165 -21.76 3.10 5.84
C VAL A 165 -21.74 1.81 6.67
N GLY A 166 -22.36 0.76 6.13
CA GLY A 166 -22.17 -0.61 6.60
C GLY A 166 -21.19 -1.33 5.68
N ILE A 167 -20.23 -2.03 6.27
CA ILE A 167 -19.23 -2.81 5.52
C ILE A 167 -19.54 -4.29 5.72
N HIS A 168 -19.75 -5.00 4.62
CA HIS A 168 -19.93 -6.45 4.63
C HIS A 168 -18.76 -7.11 3.91
N ILE A 169 -18.02 -7.96 4.62
CA ILE A 169 -16.86 -8.68 4.11
C ILE A 169 -17.23 -10.16 4.03
N ASN A 170 -17.51 -10.64 2.83
CA ASN A 170 -17.82 -12.04 2.56
C ASN A 170 -16.55 -12.78 2.14
N ILE A 171 -16.19 -13.81 2.89
CA ILE A 171 -14.95 -14.57 2.74
C ILE A 171 -15.31 -15.99 2.37
N SER A 172 -14.93 -16.40 1.16
CA SER A 172 -14.95 -17.79 0.73
C SER A 172 -13.52 -18.33 0.77
N GLU A 173 -13.13 -18.95 1.87
CA GLU A 173 -11.74 -19.40 2.09
C GLU A 173 -11.26 -20.46 1.09
N GLY A 174 -12.17 -21.33 0.65
CA GLY A 174 -11.82 -22.52 -0.11
C GLY A 174 -11.11 -23.58 0.75
N ARG A 175 -10.63 -24.62 0.08
CA ARG A 175 -9.85 -25.70 0.72
C ARG A 175 -8.40 -25.26 0.87
N VAL A 176 -7.71 -25.83 1.84
CA VAL A 176 -6.24 -25.72 1.94
C VAL A 176 -5.63 -26.37 0.71
N THR A 177 -4.82 -25.60 -0.01
CA THR A 177 -4.02 -26.05 -1.14
C THR A 177 -2.75 -26.71 -0.61
N LYS A 178 -2.47 -27.93 -1.06
CA LYS A 178 -1.36 -28.74 -0.55
C LYS A 178 -0.24 -28.82 -1.57
N ILE A 179 0.99 -28.94 -1.08
CA ILE A 179 2.15 -29.21 -1.93
C ILE A 179 2.10 -30.68 -2.36
N LYS A 180 1.93 -30.90 -3.65
CA LYS A 180 1.89 -32.24 -4.24
C LYS A 180 3.29 -32.76 -4.54
N GLN A 181 4.18 -31.87 -4.99
CA GLN A 181 5.54 -32.21 -5.36
C GLN A 181 6.46 -31.00 -5.28
N ILE A 182 7.70 -31.23 -4.86
CA ILE A 182 8.81 -30.29 -4.92
C ILE A 182 9.93 -30.97 -5.71
N ASN A 183 10.39 -30.32 -6.78
CA ASN A 183 11.47 -30.81 -7.62
C ASN A 183 12.64 -29.84 -7.56
N ILE A 184 13.85 -30.38 -7.47
CA ILE A 184 15.08 -29.62 -7.65
C ILE A 184 15.66 -30.07 -8.99
N VAL A 185 16.05 -29.12 -9.82
CA VAL A 185 16.57 -29.37 -11.17
C VAL A 185 17.94 -28.73 -11.29
N GLY A 186 18.92 -29.50 -11.76
CA GLY A 186 20.31 -29.06 -11.89
C GLY A 186 21.22 -29.50 -10.73
N ASN A 187 20.67 -30.16 -9.72
CA ASN A 187 21.45 -30.87 -8.70
C ASN A 187 21.97 -32.20 -9.24
N ASN A 188 23.28 -32.37 -9.27
CA ASN A 188 23.95 -33.61 -9.69
C ASN A 188 24.78 -34.19 -8.56
N ALA A 189 25.32 -33.35 -7.68
CA ALA A 189 26.14 -33.77 -6.56
C ALA A 189 25.34 -34.39 -5.41
N PHE A 190 24.10 -33.93 -5.20
CA PHE A 190 23.22 -34.40 -4.13
C PHE A 190 21.85 -34.80 -4.66
N PRO A 191 21.28 -35.93 -4.20
CA PRO A 191 19.93 -36.33 -4.60
C PRO A 191 18.88 -35.44 -3.94
N ASP A 192 17.76 -35.21 -4.64
CA ASP A 192 16.63 -34.37 -4.18
C ASP A 192 16.20 -34.71 -2.76
N LYS A 193 16.08 -36.00 -2.44
CA LYS A 193 15.65 -36.47 -1.11
C LYS A 193 16.52 -35.93 0.02
N THR A 194 17.83 -35.80 -0.20
CA THR A 194 18.77 -35.27 0.80
C THR A 194 18.59 -33.77 0.98
N LEU A 195 18.38 -33.05 -0.11
CA LEU A 195 18.20 -31.60 -0.09
C LEU A 195 16.83 -31.23 0.52
N LEU A 196 15.77 -31.87 0.06
CA LEU A 196 14.40 -31.71 0.54
C LEU A 196 14.22 -32.17 1.99
N GLY A 197 15.07 -33.08 2.48
CA GLY A 197 15.06 -33.49 3.89
C GLY A 197 15.39 -32.36 4.87
N ASN A 198 16.01 -31.28 4.41
CA ASN A 198 16.32 -30.10 5.23
C ASN A 198 15.28 -28.98 5.06
N PHE A 199 14.28 -29.15 4.19
CA PHE A 199 13.25 -28.13 3.96
C PHE A 199 12.19 -28.19 5.07
N GLU A 200 11.66 -27.03 5.43
CA GLU A 200 10.44 -26.91 6.20
C GLU A 200 9.24 -27.35 5.36
N LEU A 201 9.20 -26.99 4.07
CA LEU A 201 8.16 -27.45 3.15
C LEU A 201 8.40 -28.88 2.69
N SER A 202 7.34 -29.68 2.70
CA SER A 202 7.38 -31.05 2.17
C SER A 202 6.05 -31.46 1.57
N THR A 203 6.05 -32.58 0.86
CA THR A 203 4.79 -33.22 0.44
C THR A 203 4.04 -33.79 1.63
N SER A 204 2.70 -33.89 1.52
CA SER A 204 1.86 -34.45 2.58
C SER A 204 2.38 -35.78 3.12
N ASN A 205 2.59 -35.83 4.44
CA ASN A 205 3.04 -36.99 5.20
C ASN A 205 2.14 -37.20 6.43
N LEU A 206 2.38 -38.29 7.19
CA LEU A 206 1.57 -38.64 8.35
C LEU A 206 1.56 -37.56 9.45
N LEU A 207 2.59 -36.71 9.53
CA LEU A 207 2.71 -35.64 10.54
C LEU A 207 2.27 -34.27 10.02
N SER A 208 1.87 -34.16 8.75
CA SER A 208 1.47 -32.88 8.14
C SER A 208 0.23 -32.26 8.79
N PHE A 209 -0.62 -33.06 9.46
CA PHE A 209 -1.77 -32.52 10.21
C PHE A 209 -1.34 -31.60 11.36
N TYR A 210 -0.18 -31.85 11.96
CA TYR A 210 0.36 -31.07 13.07
C TYR A 210 1.35 -30.01 12.58
N THR A 211 2.32 -30.43 11.77
CA THR A 211 3.43 -29.56 11.31
C THR A 211 3.01 -28.55 10.24
N LYS A 212 1.93 -28.83 9.48
CA LYS A 212 1.46 -28.00 8.36
C LYS A 212 2.57 -27.69 7.35
N ASN A 213 3.53 -28.61 7.19
CA ASN A 213 4.64 -28.51 6.24
C ASN A 213 4.20 -28.70 4.77
N ASP A 214 3.01 -29.24 4.55
CA ASP A 214 2.41 -29.41 3.23
C ASP A 214 1.61 -28.18 2.75
N GLN A 215 1.57 -27.10 3.54
CA GLN A 215 0.90 -25.85 3.20
C GLN A 215 1.93 -24.85 2.66
N TYR A 216 1.82 -24.54 1.37
CA TYR A 216 2.72 -23.59 0.73
C TYR A 216 2.51 -22.18 1.27
N SER A 217 3.61 -21.57 1.73
CA SER A 217 3.70 -20.12 1.91
C SER A 217 4.98 -19.61 1.27
N LYS A 218 4.94 -18.39 0.74
CA LYS A 218 6.10 -17.76 0.13
C LYS A 218 7.26 -17.63 1.12
N GLN A 219 6.95 -17.34 2.38
CA GLN A 219 7.93 -17.17 3.45
C GLN A 219 8.70 -18.45 3.74
N LYS A 220 8.00 -19.59 3.87
CA LYS A 220 8.63 -20.90 4.10
C LYS A 220 9.51 -21.31 2.93
N LEU A 221 9.02 -21.13 1.69
CA LEU A 221 9.83 -21.42 0.50
C LEU A 221 11.10 -20.56 0.47
N SER A 222 11.01 -19.26 0.79
CA SER A 222 12.19 -18.40 0.86
C SER A 222 13.20 -18.86 1.92
N ALA A 223 12.73 -19.35 3.07
CA ALA A 223 13.60 -19.95 4.08
C ALA A 223 14.25 -21.26 3.57
N ASP A 224 13.49 -22.11 2.90
CA ASP A 224 13.98 -23.37 2.33
C ASP A 224 15.04 -23.16 1.24
N LEU A 225 14.86 -22.16 0.38
CA LEU A 225 15.86 -21.79 -0.63
C LEU A 225 17.17 -21.29 0.01
N GLU A 226 17.07 -20.60 1.13
CA GLU A 226 18.26 -20.16 1.88
C GLU A 226 18.94 -21.32 2.60
N THR A 227 18.17 -22.28 3.14
CA THR A 227 18.69 -23.53 3.68
C THR A 227 19.39 -24.34 2.59
N LEU A 228 18.82 -24.41 1.38
CA LEU A 228 19.44 -25.03 0.22
C LEU A 228 20.78 -24.36 -0.12
N ARG A 229 20.79 -23.03 -0.23
CA ARG A 229 21.99 -22.24 -0.51
C ARG A 229 23.08 -22.49 0.52
N SER A 230 22.73 -22.46 1.80
CA SER A 230 23.64 -22.71 2.91
C SER A 230 24.21 -24.14 2.86
N TYR A 231 23.37 -25.13 2.56
CA TYR A 231 23.78 -26.54 2.45
C TYR A 231 24.92 -26.74 1.43
N TYR A 232 24.84 -26.05 0.28
CA TYR A 232 25.86 -26.10 -0.75
C TYR A 232 27.12 -25.30 -0.38
N LEU A 233 26.95 -24.08 0.15
CA LEU A 233 28.08 -23.23 0.56
C LEU A 233 28.95 -23.90 1.63
N ASP A 234 28.32 -24.55 2.62
CA ASP A 234 29.00 -25.28 3.69
C ASP A 234 29.85 -26.47 3.19
N ARG A 235 29.60 -26.91 1.95
CA ARG A 235 30.30 -28.03 1.29
C ARG A 235 31.29 -27.56 0.21
N GLY A 236 31.55 -26.25 0.13
CA GLY A 236 32.56 -25.67 -0.75
C GLY A 236 32.05 -25.19 -2.10
N TYR A 237 30.73 -25.24 -2.37
CA TYR A 237 30.14 -24.76 -3.62
C TYR A 237 29.90 -23.24 -3.57
N ILE A 238 30.97 -22.44 -3.63
CA ILE A 238 30.89 -20.97 -3.46
C ILE A 238 30.08 -20.27 -4.56
N ASN A 239 30.03 -20.87 -5.75
CA ASN A 239 29.33 -20.35 -6.93
C ASN A 239 27.92 -20.96 -7.06
N PHE A 240 27.40 -21.58 -6.00
CA PHE A 240 26.04 -22.11 -5.99
C PHE A 240 25.03 -20.97 -6.17
N SER A 241 24.10 -21.14 -7.11
CA SER A 241 23.00 -20.21 -7.36
C SER A 241 21.68 -20.93 -7.56
N VAL A 242 20.60 -20.33 -7.05
CA VAL A 242 19.23 -20.67 -7.43
C VAL A 242 18.87 -19.78 -8.62
N GLU A 243 18.81 -20.37 -9.81
CA GLU A 243 18.57 -19.66 -11.07
C GLU A 243 17.12 -19.19 -11.20
N SER A 244 16.18 -20.03 -10.80
CA SER A 244 14.75 -19.66 -10.78
C SER A 244 13.94 -20.57 -9.87
N THR A 245 12.80 -20.06 -9.43
CA THR A 245 11.81 -20.85 -8.69
C THR A 245 10.45 -20.67 -9.31
N GLN A 246 9.87 -21.78 -9.75
CA GLN A 246 8.57 -21.83 -10.41
C GLN A 246 7.57 -22.48 -9.47
N VAL A 247 6.45 -21.79 -9.23
CA VAL A 247 5.36 -22.28 -8.41
C VAL A 247 4.12 -22.37 -9.29
N ALA A 248 3.67 -23.59 -9.58
CA ALA A 248 2.49 -23.85 -10.36
C ALA A 248 1.35 -24.31 -9.45
N ILE A 249 0.16 -23.75 -9.67
CA ILE A 249 -1.07 -24.11 -8.97
C ILE A 249 -2.00 -24.78 -9.98
N THR A 250 -2.58 -25.90 -9.58
CA THR A 250 -3.62 -26.58 -10.37
C THR A 250 -4.84 -25.68 -10.61
N PRO A 251 -5.57 -25.83 -11.74
CA PRO A 251 -6.75 -25.00 -12.03
C PRO A 251 -7.85 -25.07 -10.96
N ASP A 252 -7.98 -26.21 -10.28
CA ASP A 252 -8.93 -26.41 -9.18
C ASP A 252 -8.42 -25.87 -7.83
N LYS A 253 -7.21 -25.31 -7.82
CA LYS A 253 -6.54 -24.67 -6.68
C LYS A 253 -6.32 -25.60 -5.48
N LYS A 254 -6.20 -26.92 -5.71
CA LYS A 254 -6.00 -27.91 -4.63
C LYS A 254 -4.54 -28.32 -4.45
N ASP A 255 -3.80 -28.38 -5.53
CA ASP A 255 -2.42 -28.86 -5.54
C ASP A 255 -1.44 -27.78 -6.04
N ILE A 256 -0.28 -27.74 -5.40
CA ILE A 256 0.88 -26.91 -5.74
C ILE A 256 2.06 -27.77 -6.14
N TYR A 257 2.75 -27.36 -7.20
CA TYR A 257 4.00 -27.92 -7.67
C TYR A 257 5.08 -26.85 -7.60
N VAL A 258 6.18 -27.15 -6.92
CA VAL A 258 7.32 -26.25 -6.79
C VAL A 258 8.49 -26.84 -7.56
N THR A 259 9.09 -26.06 -8.46
CA THR A 259 10.32 -26.43 -9.17
C THR A 259 11.39 -25.41 -8.90
N VAL A 260 12.53 -25.86 -8.37
CA VAL A 260 13.69 -25.03 -8.05
C VAL A 260 14.80 -25.39 -9.02
N ASN A 261 15.16 -24.46 -9.90
CA ASN A 261 16.28 -24.64 -10.82
C ASN A 261 17.54 -24.09 -10.16
N VAL A 262 18.58 -24.90 -10.07
CA VAL A 262 19.84 -24.57 -9.40
C VAL A 262 21.03 -24.79 -10.32
N LYS A 263 22.14 -24.12 -9.99
CA LYS A 263 23.45 -24.32 -10.58
C LYS A 263 24.44 -24.55 -9.43
N GLU A 264 25.01 -25.75 -9.37
CA GLU A 264 25.88 -26.15 -8.24
C GLU A 264 27.22 -25.41 -8.24
N GLY A 265 27.84 -25.29 -9.42
CA GLY A 265 29.21 -24.78 -9.55
C GLY A 265 30.26 -25.78 -9.08
N ASP A 266 31.52 -25.36 -9.11
CA ASP A 266 32.65 -26.20 -8.70
C ASP A 266 32.87 -26.19 -7.18
N ILE A 267 33.58 -27.19 -6.68
CA ILE A 267 33.97 -27.29 -5.27
C ILE A 267 35.28 -26.51 -5.05
N TYR A 268 35.25 -25.61 -4.09
CA TYR A 268 36.42 -24.84 -3.67
C TYR A 268 36.82 -25.20 -2.24
N LYS A 269 38.12 -25.08 -1.96
CA LYS A 269 38.69 -25.26 -0.62
C LYS A 269 39.22 -23.93 -0.12
N LEU A 270 39.03 -23.66 1.17
CA LEU A 270 39.58 -22.48 1.81
C LEU A 270 41.11 -22.58 1.84
N SER A 271 41.80 -21.67 1.15
CA SER A 271 43.27 -21.65 1.11
C SER A 271 43.86 -20.79 2.23
N LYS A 272 43.41 -19.54 2.35
CA LYS A 272 43.92 -18.58 3.33
C LYS A 272 42.85 -17.55 3.67
N VAL A 273 42.72 -17.22 4.96
CA VAL A 273 41.95 -16.07 5.43
C VAL A 273 42.90 -14.89 5.58
N LYS A 274 42.55 -13.74 4.99
CA LYS A 274 43.27 -12.48 5.16
C LYS A 274 42.32 -11.47 5.80
N LEU A 275 42.65 -11.01 7.00
CA LEU A 275 41.91 -9.96 7.68
C LEU A 275 42.54 -8.62 7.33
N ALA A 276 41.71 -7.64 6.97
CA ALA A 276 42.13 -6.27 6.67
C ALA A 276 41.25 -5.29 7.44
N GLY A 277 41.86 -4.24 8.02
CA GLY A 277 41.18 -3.23 8.83
C GLY A 277 41.92 -2.90 10.13
N ILE A 278 41.29 -2.08 10.98
CA ILE A 278 41.79 -1.78 12.33
C ILE A 278 41.32 -2.89 13.24
N LEU A 279 42.21 -3.83 13.55
CA LEU A 279 41.92 -4.94 14.44
C LEU A 279 42.24 -4.52 15.89
N VAL A 280 41.32 -4.81 16.81
CA VAL A 280 41.50 -4.54 18.25
C VAL A 280 42.51 -5.54 18.87
N VAL A 281 42.74 -6.67 18.20
CA VAL A 281 43.71 -7.72 18.56
C VAL A 281 44.45 -8.14 17.30
N ALA A 282 45.75 -8.42 17.39
CA ALA A 282 46.55 -8.85 16.23
C ALA A 282 45.98 -10.15 15.59
N PRO A 283 45.93 -10.24 14.25
CA PRO A 283 45.33 -11.36 13.52
C PRO A 283 46.13 -12.66 13.57
#